data_AF-A0A2N0WCJ9-F1
#
_entry.id   AF-A0A2N0WCJ9-F1
#
_cell.length_a   1.000
_cell.length_b   1.000
_cell.length_c   1.000
_cell.angle_alpha   90.00
_cell.angle_beta   90.00
_cell.angle_gamma   90.00
#
_symmetry.space_group_name_H-M   'P 1'
#
loop_
_entity.id
_entity.type
_entity.pdbx_description
1 polymer ?
#
loop_
_entity_poly.entity_id
_entity_poly.type
_entity_poly.pdbx_seq_one_letter_code
_entity_poly.pdbx_strand_id
1 'polypeptide(L)'
;MQTDLSEQVQNDEIPISSEPELNETESIAQEEPQEQFDIRVYRAESIGSMTGYIDKVDIISLNDQPTTITGIQINRGNCGITRMYDYQNMRYGSVALAYPRCKVEYIREISITTAKGTYAFQIG
;
A
#
# COMPACT_ATOMS: atom_id res chain seq x y z
N MET A 1 -25.67 47.95 -71.70
CA MET A 1 -26.45 46.71 -71.46
C MET A 1 -25.50 45.68 -70.89
N GLN A 2 -26.02 44.87 -69.96
CA GLN A 2 -25.44 43.70 -69.28
C GLN A 2 -24.56 43.97 -68.03
N THR A 3 -25.15 43.53 -66.92
CA THR A 3 -24.65 43.17 -65.58
C THR A 3 -23.73 41.93 -65.70
N ASP A 4 -23.01 41.41 -64.70
CA ASP A 4 -23.26 41.27 -63.26
C ASP A 4 -22.04 40.65 -62.54
N LEU A 5 -21.98 40.85 -61.22
CA LEU A 5 -21.46 39.98 -60.12
C LEU A 5 -20.04 39.35 -60.20
N SER A 6 -19.21 39.23 -59.14
CA SER A 6 -19.48 39.05 -57.70
C SER A 6 -18.23 39.30 -56.83
N GLU A 7 -18.50 39.79 -55.61
CA GLU A 7 -17.97 39.38 -54.28
C GLU A 7 -16.46 39.58 -53.94
N GLN A 8 -16.12 40.55 -53.05
CA GLN A 8 -16.12 40.52 -51.55
C GLN A 8 -14.79 39.93 -50.99
N VAL A 9 -14.09 40.39 -49.94
CA VAL A 9 -14.14 41.43 -48.88
C VAL A 9 -12.67 41.55 -48.40
N GLN A 10 -12.01 42.71 -48.50
CA GLN A 10 -11.65 43.67 -47.44
C GLN A 10 -10.87 43.12 -46.21
N ASN A 11 -9.69 43.71 -46.01
CA ASN A 11 -8.71 43.54 -44.94
C ASN A 11 -9.27 43.88 -43.54
N ASP A 12 -8.70 43.32 -42.47
CA ASP A 12 -7.74 44.04 -41.60
C ASP A 12 -7.51 43.32 -40.24
N GLU A 13 -6.31 43.58 -39.70
CA GLU A 13 -5.91 43.53 -38.28
C GLU A 13 -5.45 42.19 -37.62
N ILE A 14 -4.22 42.28 -37.09
CA ILE A 14 -3.52 41.31 -36.23
C ILE A 14 -3.88 41.61 -34.77
N PRO A 15 -4.06 40.59 -33.91
CA PRO A 15 -3.61 40.76 -32.52
C PRO A 15 -2.80 39.56 -31.99
N ILE A 16 -1.62 39.91 -31.45
CA ILE A 16 -0.94 39.37 -30.25
C ILE A 16 -1.23 37.89 -29.93
N SER A 17 -0.28 37.01 -30.25
CA SER A 17 -0.22 35.66 -29.68
C SER A 17 0.51 35.73 -28.35
N SER A 18 -0.26 35.73 -27.27
CA SER A 18 0.20 35.53 -25.89
C SER A 18 0.91 34.19 -25.71
N GLU A 19 2.03 34.21 -24.99
CA GLU A 19 2.80 33.06 -24.53
C GLU A 19 1.90 32.10 -23.73
N PRO A 20 2.04 30.76 -23.87
CA PRO A 20 1.40 29.86 -22.94
C PRO A 20 2.22 29.83 -21.63
N GLU A 21 1.72 30.52 -20.61
CA GLU A 21 2.04 30.20 -19.21
C GLU A 21 1.60 28.76 -18.94
N LEU A 22 2.55 27.83 -19.02
CA LEU A 22 2.39 26.49 -18.50
C LEU A 22 2.34 26.60 -16.98
N ASN A 23 1.12 26.74 -16.46
CA ASN A 23 0.83 26.56 -15.04
C ASN A 23 1.45 25.26 -14.54
N GLU A 24 2.54 25.39 -13.78
CA GLU A 24 3.07 24.39 -12.88
C GLU A 24 1.98 24.01 -11.88
N THR A 25 1.17 23.01 -12.23
CA THR A 25 0.41 22.30 -11.21
C THR A 25 1.35 21.25 -10.65
N GLU A 26 2.26 21.68 -9.78
CA GLU A 26 2.90 20.75 -8.86
C GLU A 26 1.78 20.09 -8.06
N SER A 27 1.44 18.86 -8.47
CA SER A 27 0.63 17.98 -7.65
C SER A 27 1.41 17.74 -6.37
N ILE A 28 1.10 18.49 -5.32
CA ILE A 28 1.54 18.19 -3.97
C ILE A 28 0.94 16.82 -3.66
N ALA A 29 1.71 15.75 -3.91
CA ALA A 29 1.38 14.42 -3.45
C ALA A 29 1.34 14.51 -1.93
N GLN A 30 0.14 14.55 -1.38
CA GLN A 30 -0.09 14.51 0.05
C GLN A 30 0.38 13.11 0.48
N GLU A 31 1.59 13.01 1.05
CA GLU A 31 2.09 11.77 1.64
C GLU A 31 1.05 11.31 2.66
N GLU A 32 0.31 10.26 2.35
CA GLU A 32 -0.56 9.63 3.33
C GLU A 32 0.30 9.21 4.53
N PRO A 33 -0.22 9.33 5.78
CA PRO A 33 0.52 8.91 6.95
C PRO A 33 0.92 7.45 6.81
N GLN A 34 2.23 7.19 6.88
CA GLN A 34 2.80 5.85 6.77
C GLN A 34 2.24 4.97 7.88
N GLU A 35 1.77 3.77 7.51
CA GLU A 35 1.27 2.84 8.50
C GLU A 35 2.40 2.21 9.31
N GLN A 36 2.11 1.91 10.57
CA GLN A 36 3.04 1.35 11.51
C GLN A 36 2.49 0.07 12.14
N PHE A 37 3.37 -0.90 12.33
CA PHE A 37 3.07 -2.20 12.91
C PHE A 37 4.19 -2.63 13.87
N ASP A 38 3.81 -3.29 14.98
CA ASP A 38 4.74 -4.05 15.82
C ASP A 38 4.63 -5.54 15.46
N ILE A 39 5.76 -6.21 15.29
CA ILE A 39 5.83 -7.59 14.80
C ILE A 39 6.45 -8.47 15.87
N ARG A 40 5.73 -9.51 16.29
CA ARG A 40 6.21 -10.47 17.28
C ARG A 40 6.22 -11.87 16.70
N VAL A 41 7.39 -12.49 16.75
CA VAL A 41 7.61 -13.84 16.22
C VAL A 41 7.97 -14.75 17.38
N TYR A 42 7.19 -15.80 17.61
CA TYR A 42 7.38 -16.66 18.78
C TYR A 42 6.82 -18.06 18.59
N ARG A 43 7.30 -18.96 19.44
CA ARG A 43 6.80 -20.32 19.59
C ARG A 43 5.89 -20.38 20.82
N ALA A 44 4.71 -20.93 20.66
CA ALA A 44 3.74 -21.14 21.74
C ALA A 44 3.37 -22.62 21.88
N GLU A 45 2.87 -23.02 23.05
CA GLU A 45 2.29 -24.35 23.21
C GLU A 45 0.96 -24.44 22.46
N SER A 46 0.75 -25.54 21.73
CA SER A 46 -0.49 -25.78 21.01
C SER A 46 -1.50 -26.48 21.93
N ILE A 47 -2.60 -25.81 22.23
CA ILE A 47 -3.66 -26.32 23.12
C ILE A 47 -4.45 -27.47 22.45
N GLY A 48 -4.35 -27.64 21.12
CA GLY A 48 -5.14 -28.62 20.34
C GLY A 48 -4.37 -29.82 19.79
N SER A 49 -3.04 -29.84 19.88
CA SER A 49 -2.23 -30.98 19.42
C SER A 49 -1.52 -31.59 20.63
N MET A 50 -1.80 -32.86 20.93
CA MET A 50 -1.34 -33.58 22.12
C MET A 50 0.19 -33.62 22.36
N THR A 51 1.03 -33.07 21.47
CA THR A 51 2.50 -33.01 21.62
C THR A 51 3.17 -31.76 21.00
N GLY A 52 2.43 -30.73 20.59
CA GLY A 52 2.96 -29.72 19.66
C GLY A 52 3.24 -28.34 20.23
N TYR A 53 4.39 -27.77 19.88
CA TYR A 53 4.53 -26.31 19.82
C TYR A 53 4.01 -25.80 18.47
N ILE A 54 3.54 -24.56 18.44
CA ILE A 54 3.12 -23.87 17.24
C ILE A 54 3.88 -22.55 17.09
N ASP A 55 4.40 -22.34 15.89
CA ASP A 55 5.10 -21.12 15.53
C ASP A 55 4.08 -20.08 15.04
N LYS A 56 4.22 -18.85 15.53
CA LYS A 56 3.26 -17.76 15.33
C LYS A 56 3.98 -16.46 14.99
N VAL A 57 3.28 -15.62 14.21
CA VAL A 57 3.61 -14.22 13.98
C VAL A 57 2.38 -13.39 14.34
N ASP A 58 2.53 -12.52 15.34
CA ASP A 58 1.55 -11.50 15.68
C ASP A 58 1.94 -10.19 15.00
N ILE A 59 0.99 -9.60 14.29
CA ILE A 59 1.13 -8.29 13.63
C ILE A 59 0.18 -7.34 14.35
N ILE A 60 0.73 -6.41 15.12
CA ILE A 60 -0.02 -5.48 15.94
C ILE A 60 -0.10 -4.16 15.19
N SER A 61 -1.32 -3.68 14.92
CA SER A 61 -1.50 -2.37 14.29
C SER A 61 -1.19 -1.25 15.28
N LEU A 62 -0.31 -0.32 14.89
CA LEU A 62 -0.05 0.93 15.61
C LEU A 62 -0.72 2.13 14.90
N ASN A 63 -1.68 1.85 14.02
CA ASN A 63 -2.34 2.85 13.19
C ASN A 63 -3.55 3.46 13.89
N ASP A 64 -3.65 4.78 13.91
CA ASP A 64 -4.83 5.50 14.40
C ASP A 64 -6.06 5.23 13.51
N GLN A 65 -5.85 5.20 12.19
CA GLN A 65 -6.89 4.87 11.22
C GLN A 65 -6.95 3.36 10.98
N PRO A 66 -8.13 2.77 10.74
CA PRO A 66 -8.24 1.34 10.47
C PRO A 66 -7.50 0.95 9.19
N THR A 67 -6.82 -0.19 9.23
CA THR A 67 -6.09 -0.75 8.08
C THR A 67 -6.47 -2.20 7.82
N THR A 68 -6.18 -2.70 6.62
CA THR A 68 -6.38 -4.11 6.26
C THR A 68 -5.10 -4.62 5.60
N ILE A 69 -4.59 -5.73 6.11
CA ILE A 69 -3.45 -6.42 5.50
C ILE A 69 -3.97 -7.20 4.29
N THR A 70 -3.43 -6.90 3.12
CA THR A 70 -3.75 -7.55 1.85
C THR A 70 -2.67 -8.56 1.43
N GLY A 71 -1.49 -8.50 2.03
CA GLY A 71 -0.40 -9.44 1.76
C GLY A 71 0.59 -9.55 2.90
N ILE A 72 1.22 -10.72 3.01
CA ILE A 72 2.33 -10.98 3.92
C ILE A 72 3.36 -11.86 3.20
N GLN A 73 4.63 -11.50 3.34
CA GLN A 73 5.76 -12.30 2.89
C GLN A 73 6.75 -12.49 4.04
N ILE A 74 7.16 -13.73 4.30
CA ILE A 74 8.18 -14.05 5.31
C ILE A 74 9.43 -14.49 4.56
N ASN A 75 10.58 -13.89 4.89
CA ASN A 75 11.87 -14.12 4.22
C ASN A 75 11.78 -13.99 2.69
N ARG A 76 11.28 -12.85 2.18
CA ARG A 76 10.98 -12.61 0.75
C ARG A 76 10.08 -13.68 0.10
N GLY A 77 9.20 -14.31 0.88
CA GLY A 77 8.28 -15.34 0.41
C GLY A 77 8.84 -16.76 0.45
N ASN A 78 10.08 -16.96 0.90
CA ASN A 78 10.65 -18.31 1.08
C ASN A 78 9.98 -19.10 2.21
N CYS A 79 9.24 -18.42 3.09
CA CYS A 79 8.40 -19.05 4.08
C CYS A 79 6.94 -18.65 3.84
N GLY A 80 6.14 -19.60 3.37
CA GLY A 80 4.70 -19.40 3.23
C GLY A 80 3.99 -19.36 4.58
N ILE A 81 2.79 -18.79 4.60
CA ILE A 81 1.87 -18.90 5.74
C ILE A 81 0.78 -19.94 5.46
N THR A 82 0.38 -20.68 6.48
CA THR A 82 -0.74 -21.63 6.39
C THR A 82 -2.06 -20.90 6.47
N ARG A 83 -2.17 -19.93 7.39
CA ARG A 83 -3.38 -19.14 7.60
C ARG A 83 -3.04 -17.81 8.28
N MET A 84 -3.91 -16.83 8.08
CA MET A 84 -3.91 -15.55 8.78
C MET A 84 -5.33 -15.23 9.26
N TYR A 85 -5.45 -14.64 10.44
CA TYR A 85 -6.71 -14.26 11.07
C TYR A 85 -6.70 -12.79 11.47
N ASP A 86 -7.89 -12.21 11.61
CA ASP A 86 -8.11 -10.88 12.20
C ASP A 86 -7.33 -9.73 11.54
N TYR A 87 -7.09 -9.88 10.23
CA TYR A 87 -6.26 -8.98 9.44
C TYR A 87 -7.02 -7.86 8.71
N GLN A 88 -8.35 -7.82 8.87
CA GLN A 88 -9.23 -6.82 8.26
C GLN A 88 -9.65 -5.78 9.30
N ASN A 89 -9.75 -4.51 8.88
CA ASN A 89 -10.20 -3.39 9.71
C ASN A 89 -9.48 -3.28 11.06
N MET A 90 -8.17 -3.54 11.05
CA MET A 90 -7.28 -3.48 12.20
C MET A 90 -7.14 -2.04 12.69
N ARG A 91 -7.59 -1.78 13.90
CA ARG A 91 -7.42 -0.49 14.61
C ARG A 91 -6.17 -0.55 15.49
N TYR A 92 -5.74 0.58 16.04
CA TYR A 92 -4.67 0.64 17.04
C TYR A 92 -4.83 -0.45 18.11
N GLY A 93 -3.79 -1.26 18.32
CA GLY A 93 -3.77 -2.39 19.26
C GLY A 93 -4.42 -3.68 18.78
N SER A 94 -5.06 -3.70 17.61
CA SER A 94 -5.59 -4.94 17.00
C SER A 94 -4.44 -5.85 16.57
N VAL A 95 -4.64 -7.16 16.70
CA VAL A 95 -3.62 -8.17 16.40
C VAL A 95 -4.11 -9.09 15.30
N ALA A 96 -3.38 -9.14 14.19
CA ALA A 96 -3.54 -10.16 13.18
C ALA A 96 -2.57 -11.32 13.46
N LEU A 97 -3.10 -12.54 13.45
CA LEU A 97 -2.34 -13.74 13.79
C LEU A 97 -2.04 -14.55 12.52
N ALA A 98 -0.76 -14.72 12.19
CA ALA A 98 -0.29 -15.53 11.07
C ALA A 98 0.46 -16.78 11.53
N TYR A 99 0.26 -17.88 10.81
CA TYR A 99 0.88 -19.18 11.08
C TYR A 99 1.92 -19.51 10.00
N PRO A 100 3.22 -19.24 10.22
CA PRO A 100 4.28 -19.56 9.27
C PRO A 100 4.43 -21.07 9.06
N ARG A 101 4.92 -21.47 7.89
CA ARG A 101 5.29 -22.87 7.56
C ARG A 101 6.74 -23.20 7.91
N CYS A 102 7.54 -22.20 8.22
CA CYS A 102 8.92 -22.34 8.69
C CYS A 102 8.99 -22.18 10.21
N LYS A 103 10.12 -22.58 10.79
CA LYS A 103 10.37 -22.36 12.20
C LYS A 103 10.64 -20.88 12.49
N VAL A 104 10.14 -20.39 13.62
CA VAL A 104 10.37 -19.00 14.07
C VAL A 104 11.86 -18.65 14.16
N GLU A 105 12.72 -19.59 14.54
CA GLU A 105 14.18 -19.41 14.67
C GLU A 105 14.88 -19.05 13.35
N TYR A 106 14.21 -19.27 12.20
CA TYR A 106 14.73 -18.96 10.86
C TYR A 106 14.06 -17.75 10.21
N ILE A 107 13.10 -17.11 10.88
CA ILE A 107 12.48 -15.88 10.38
C ILE A 107 13.47 -14.74 10.61
N ARG A 108 13.76 -13.98 9.56
CA ARG A 108 14.72 -12.86 9.56
C ARG A 108 14.09 -11.57 9.09
N GLU A 109 13.09 -11.66 8.22
CA GLU A 109 12.37 -10.49 7.73
C GLU A 109 10.91 -10.85 7.44
N ILE A 110 10.03 -9.88 7.63
CA ILE A 110 8.61 -9.97 7.29
C ILE A 110 8.22 -8.70 6.56
N SER A 111 7.49 -8.83 5.46
CA SER A 111 6.90 -7.72 4.73
C SER A 111 5.38 -7.80 4.80
N ILE A 112 4.74 -6.69 5.17
CA ILE A 112 3.29 -6.53 5.28
C ILE A 112 2.83 -5.58 4.18
N THR A 113 1.83 -5.98 3.40
CA THR A 113 1.23 -5.16 2.35
C THR A 113 -0.19 -4.77 2.75
N THR A 114 -0.53 -3.51 2.54
CA THR A 114 -1.87 -2.94 2.73
C THR A 114 -2.29 -2.20 1.47
N ALA A 115 -3.40 -1.45 1.51
CA ALA A 115 -3.79 -0.54 0.44
C ALA A 115 -2.83 0.65 0.28
N LYS A 116 -2.10 1.02 1.34
CA LYS A 116 -1.23 2.21 1.37
C LYS A 116 0.22 1.92 0.99
N GLY A 117 0.65 0.67 1.11
CA GLY A 117 2.01 0.29 0.72
C GLY A 117 2.47 -1.05 1.27
N THR A 118 3.77 -1.30 1.15
CA THR A 118 4.45 -2.46 1.70
C THR A 118 5.50 -2.03 2.70
N TYR A 119 5.47 -2.62 3.89
CA TYR A 119 6.33 -2.28 5.02
C TYR A 119 7.16 -3.51 5.40
N ALA A 120 8.48 -3.36 5.43
CA ALA A 120 9.41 -4.45 5.73
C ALA A 120 10.01 -4.31 7.13
N PHE A 121 10.04 -5.41 7.87
CA PHE A 121 10.49 -5.51 9.25
C PHE A 121 11.61 -6.55 9.35
N GLN A 122 12.71 -6.19 10.02
CA GLN A 122 13.78 -7.13 10.35
C GLN A 122 13.50 -7.77 11.70
N ILE A 123 13.67 -9.09 11.77
CA ILE A 123 13.42 -9.91 12.96
C ILE A 123 14.78 -10.41 13.47
N GLY A 124 15.11 -10.03 14.72
CA GLY A 124 16.36 -10.34 15.41
C GLY A 124 16.42 -11.76 15.97
#